data_AF-A0A6B2T1P5-F1
#
_entry.id   AF-A0A6B2T1P5-F1
#
_cell.length_a   1.000
_cell.length_b   1.000
_cell.length_c   1.000
_cell.angle_alpha   90.00
_cell.angle_beta   90.00
_cell.angle_gamma   90.00
#
_symmetry.space_group_name_H-M   'P 1'
#
loop_
_entity.id
_entity.type
_entity.pdbx_description
1 polymer ?
#
loop_
_entity_poly.entity_id
_entity_poly.type
_entity_poly.pdbx_seq_one_letter_code
_entity_poly.pdbx_strand_id
1 'polypeptide(L)' 'TTSAGSFVCTVNLASSPVALPTPGTPLLASTEIAPGAGRAVLPADSAVWWAA' A
#
# COMPACT_ATOMS: atom_id res chain seq x y z
N THR A 1 16.31 3.46 -23.08
CA THR A 1 16.36 4.14 -21.77
C THR A 1 15.30 3.52 -20.91
N THR A 2 15.63 3.03 -19.72
CA THR A 2 14.63 2.51 -18.78
C THR A 2 13.93 3.70 -18.14
N SER A 3 12.62 3.81 -18.28
CA SER A 3 11.83 4.78 -17.53
C SER A 3 11.95 4.47 -16.03
N ALA A 4 12.32 5.44 -15.21
CA ALA A 4 12.31 5.28 -13.75
C ALA A 4 10.87 5.43 -13.25
N GLY A 5 10.24 4.32 -12.83
CA GLY A 5 8.94 4.37 -12.15
C GLY A 5 9.03 4.94 -10.74
N SER A 6 7.88 5.28 -10.15
CA SER A 6 7.78 5.70 -8.75
C SER A 6 7.40 4.52 -7.84
N PHE A 7 7.98 4.48 -6.65
CA PHE A 7 7.76 3.42 -5.67
C PHE A 7 7.44 4.01 -4.31
N VAL A 8 6.38 3.52 -3.67
CA VAL A 8 6.02 3.85 -2.30
C VAL A 8 5.94 2.57 -1.47
N CYS A 9 6.49 2.60 -0.26
CA CYS A 9 6.31 1.55 0.73
C CYS A 9 5.46 2.09 1.87
N THR A 10 4.40 1.38 2.23
CA THR A 10 3.56 1.71 3.38
C THR A 10 3.59 0.56 4.36
N VAL A 11 3.87 0.87 5.62
CA VAL A 11 3.86 -0.09 6.72
C VAL A 11 2.90 0.40 7.79
N ASN A 12 1.93 -0.43 8.16
CA ASN A 12 1.08 -0.21 9.32
C ASN A 12 1.66 -0.96 10.52
N LEU A 13 2.29 -0.22 11.44
CA LEU A 13 2.83 -0.75 12.70
C LEU A 13 1.82 -0.64 13.87
N ALA A 14 0.60 -0.20 13.61
CA ALA A 14 -0.44 -0.14 14.63
C ALA A 14 -1.13 -1.50 14.79
N SER A 15 -1.68 -1.74 15.98
CA SER A 15 -2.48 -2.93 16.29
C SER A 15 -3.90 -2.90 15.70
N SER A 16 -4.21 -1.91 14.86
CA SER A 16 -5.54 -1.74 14.25
C SER A 16 -5.43 -1.33 12.79
N PRO A 17 -6.48 -1.57 11.98
CA PRO A 17 -6.48 -1.16 10.59
C PRO A 17 -6.36 0.37 10.42
N VAL A 18 -5.58 0.80 9.43
CA VAL A 18 -5.38 2.22 9.11
C VAL A 18 -5.82 2.51 7.69
N ALA A 19 -6.68 3.52 7.53
CA ALA A 19 -7.10 4.00 6.21
C ALA A 19 -6.19 5.13 5.75
N LEU A 20 -5.71 5.07 4.51
CA LEU A 20 -4.90 6.11 3.88
C LEU A 20 -5.35 6.36 2.43
N PRO A 21 -5.01 7.52 1.83
CA PRO A 21 -5.13 7.69 0.38
C PRO A 21 -4.39 6.57 -0.33
N THR A 22 -5.01 5.97 -1.35
CA THR A 22 -4.40 4.88 -2.12
C THR A 22 -3.16 5.42 -2.85
N PRO A 23 -1.92 4.99 -2.50
CA PRO A 23 -0.72 5.60 -3.07
C PRO A 23 -0.50 5.23 -4.55
N GLY A 24 -1.10 4.13 -5.01
CA GLY A 24 -0.97 3.66 -6.37
C GLY A 24 -1.47 2.22 -6.52
N THR A 25 -0.92 1.50 -7.50
CA THR A 25 -1.27 0.09 -7.73
C THR A 25 -0.42 -0.82 -6.82
N PRO A 26 -1.00 -1.73 -6.02
CA PRO A 26 -0.21 -2.68 -5.24
C PRO A 26 0.66 -3.57 -6.13
N LEU A 27 1.92 -3.76 -5.73
CA LEU A 27 2.88 -4.65 -6.36
C LEU A 27 3.13 -5.90 -5.51
N LEU A 28 3.22 -5.69 -4.19
CA LEU A 28 3.44 -6.74 -3.19
C LEU A 28 2.75 -6.33 -1.89
N ALA A 29 2.16 -7.29 -1.21
CA ALA A 29 1.61 -7.10 0.13
C ALA A 29 1.95 -8.29 1.02
N SER A 30 2.21 -8.05 2.30
CA SER A 30 2.47 -9.10 3.29
C SER A 30 1.20 -9.87 3.71
N THR A 31 0.03 -9.32 3.37
CA THR A 31 -1.30 -9.88 3.63
C THR A 31 -2.26 -9.42 2.54
N GLU A 32 -3.47 -9.97 2.51
CA GLU A 32 -4.49 -9.55 1.54
C GLU A 32 -4.90 -8.09 1.76
N ILE A 33 -4.90 -7.31 0.68
CA ILE A 33 -5.26 -5.90 0.65
C ILE A 33 -6.20 -5.67 -0.52
N ALA A 34 -7.36 -5.10 -0.25
CA ALA A 34 -8.26 -4.58 -1.28
C ALA A 34 -8.07 -3.06 -1.39
N PRO A 35 -7.27 -2.54 -2.34
CA PRO A 35 -7.14 -1.09 -2.54
C PRO A 35 -8.47 -0.53 -3.06
N GLY A 36 -9.06 0.42 -2.34
CA GLY A 36 -10.18 1.19 -2.86
C GLY A 36 -9.69 2.25 -3.86
N ALA A 37 -10.61 2.75 -4.70
CA ALA A 37 -10.29 3.74 -5.75
C ALA A 37 -9.74 5.07 -5.22
N GLY A 38 -9.95 5.40 -3.94
CA GLY A 38 -9.40 6.60 -3.31
C GLY A 38 -8.77 6.40 -1.94
N ARG A 39 -9.13 5.32 -1.23
CA ARG A 39 -8.50 4.95 0.04
C ARG A 39 -8.25 3.45 0.09
N ALA A 40 -7.08 3.08 0.58
CA ALA A 40 -6.77 1.72 0.99
C ALA A 40 -6.93 1.60 2.51
N VAL A 41 -7.33 0.42 2.97
CA VAL A 41 -7.30 0.07 4.39
C VAL A 41 -6.21 -0.99 4.57
N LEU A 42 -5.20 -0.67 5.37
CA LEU A 42 -4.13 -1.59 5.71
C LEU A 42 -4.46 -2.25 7.03
N PRO A 43 -4.53 -3.60 7.09
CA PRO A 43 -4.63 -4.34 8.33
C PRO A 43 -3.51 -3.97 9.32
N ALA A 44 -3.73 -4.29 10.59
CA ALA A 44 -2.67 -4.21 11.60
C ALA A 44 -1.44 -5.00 11.16
N ASP A 45 -0.26 -4.53 11.55
CA ASP A 45 1.02 -5.21 11.35
C ASP A 45 1.27 -5.70 9.90
N SER A 46 1.03 -4.80 8.93
CA SER A 46 1.11 -5.14 7.50
C SER A 46 1.99 -4.17 6.70
N ALA A 47 2.49 -4.64 5.56
CA ALA A 47 3.25 -3.84 4.61
C ALA A 47 2.74 -4.01 3.18
N VAL A 48 2.74 -2.92 2.40
CA VAL A 48 2.35 -2.88 0.99
C VAL A 48 3.32 -2.02 0.19
N TRP A 49 3.67 -2.48 -1.00
CA TRP A 49 4.46 -1.76 -1.98
C TRP A 49 3.59 -1.32 -3.15
N TRP A 50 3.78 -0.09 -3.62
CA TRP A 50 2.95 0.53 -4.65
C TRP A 50 3.80 0.99 -5.84
N ALA A 51 3.27 0.80 -7.05
CA ALA A 51 3.64 1.61 -8.20
C ALA A 51 2.80 2.90 -8.13
N ALA A 52 3.47 4.01 -7.80
CA ALA A 52 2.86 5.32 -7.59
C ALA A 52 2.78 6.14 -8.89
#